data_AF-A0A482RNU4-F1
#
_entry.id   AF-A0A482RNU4-F1
#
_cell.length_a   1.000
_cell.length_b   1.000
_cell.length_c   1.000
_cell.angle_alpha   90.00
_cell.angle_beta   90.00
_cell.angle_gamma   90.00
#
_symmetry.space_group_name_H-M   'P 1'
#
loop_
_entity.id
_entity.type
_entity.pdbx_description
1 polymer ?
#
loop_
_entity_poly.entity_id
_entity_poly.type
_entity_poly.pdbx_seq_one_letter_code
_entity_poly.pdbx_strand_id
1 'polypeptide(L)' 'GAHAREDFSERDDTNWMKHTLAWWKEGEAKVDLTYRKVHNYTLDESEMKPIPPKKRVY' A
#
# COMPACT_ATOMS: atom_id res chain seq x y z
N GLY A 1 -8.89 -3.91 3.74
CA GLY A 1 -8.85 -2.57 4.39
C GLY A 1 -10.23 -1.96 4.25
N ALA A 2 -10.34 -0.67 3.94
CA ALA A 2 -11.63 -0.09 3.52
C ALA A 2 -11.94 -0.34 2.04
N HIS A 3 -10.92 -0.36 1.18
CA HIS A 3 -11.06 -0.80 -0.21
C HIS A 3 -11.19 -2.34 -0.23
N ALA A 4 -12.36 -2.83 -0.63
CA ALA A 4 -12.69 -4.25 -0.71
C ALA A 4 -13.18 -4.55 -2.14
N ARG A 5 -12.62 -5.60 -2.74
CA ARG A 5 -12.91 -6.04 -4.10
C ARG A 5 -13.42 -7.47 -4.03
N GLU A 6 -14.61 -7.73 -4.55
CA GLU A 6 -15.18 -9.09 -4.52
C GLU A 6 -14.43 -10.06 -5.45
N ASP A 7 -13.84 -9.53 -6.53
CA ASP A 7 -12.98 -10.25 -7.47
C ASP A 7 -11.52 -10.40 -6.99
N PHE A 8 -11.13 -9.69 -5.92
CA PHE A 8 -9.83 -9.81 -5.24
C PHE A 8 -10.04 -9.74 -3.72
N SER A 9 -10.57 -10.83 -3.17
CA SER A 9 -11.07 -10.87 -1.78
C SER A 9 -9.97 -10.88 -0.72
N GLU A 10 -8.80 -11.46 -1.02
CA GLU A 10 -7.67 -11.52 -0.09
C GLU A 10 -6.67 -10.36 -0.32
N ARG A 11 -5.98 -9.95 0.74
CA ARG A 11 -4.92 -8.93 0.66
C ARG A 11 -3.67 -9.54 0.02
N ASP A 12 -3.15 -8.90 -1.04
CA ASP A 12 -1.92 -9.29 -1.71
C ASP A 12 -0.73 -8.44 -1.24
N ASP A 13 0.02 -8.97 -0.28
CA ASP A 13 1.18 -8.29 0.30
C ASP A 13 2.41 -8.29 -0.63
N THR A 14 2.44 -9.18 -1.63
CA THR A 14 3.56 -9.28 -2.57
C THR A 14 3.49 -8.20 -3.64
N ASN A 15 2.31 -7.98 -4.24
CA ASN A 15 2.16 -7.06 -5.38
C ASN A 15 1.57 -5.70 -4.99
N TRP A 16 0.80 -5.62 -3.89
CA TRP A 16 -0.01 -4.44 -3.56
C TRP A 16 0.31 -3.78 -2.21
N MET A 17 1.40 -4.19 -1.54
CA MET A 17 1.94 -3.46 -0.38
C MET A 17 2.73 -2.20 -0.80
N LYS A 18 2.02 -1.23 -1.37
CA LYS A 18 2.56 0.01 -1.92
C LYS A 18 1.53 1.13 -1.86
N HIS A 19 2.00 2.37 -1.84
CA HIS A 19 1.16 3.54 -1.97
C HIS A 19 0.88 3.82 -3.44
N THR A 20 -0.39 4.02 -3.80
CA THR A 20 -0.78 4.57 -5.10
C THR A 20 -0.57 6.08 -5.09
N LEU A 21 0.11 6.60 -6.10
CA LEU A 21 0.25 8.02 -6.38
C LEU A 21 -0.51 8.33 -7.66
N ALA A 22 -1.37 9.34 -7.62
CA ALA A 22 -2.16 9.74 -8.77
C ALA A 22 -1.74 11.14 -9.21
N TRP A 23 -1.50 11.29 -10.51
CA TRP A 23 -1.15 12.54 -11.15
C TRP A 23 -2.19 12.84 -12.22
N TRP A 24 -2.63 14.08 -12.28
CA TRP A 24 -3.55 14.53 -13.31
C TRP A 24 -3.09 15.90 -13.78
N LYS A 25 -3.08 16.09 -15.09
CA LYS A 25 -2.74 17.35 -15.73
C LYS A 25 -3.98 18.00 -16.29
N GLU A 26 -4.05 19.31 -16.15
CA GLU A 26 -5.18 20.08 -16.64
C GLU A 26 -5.40 19.85 -18.14
N GLY A 27 -6.64 19.55 -18.51
CA GLY A 27 -7.03 19.26 -19.89
C GLY A 27 -6.82 17.81 -20.35
N GLU A 28 -6.16 16.95 -19.57
CA GLU A 28 -6.02 15.54 -19.90
C GLU A 28 -7.23 14.71 -19.45
N ALA A 29 -7.68 13.79 -20.29
CA ALA A 29 -8.78 12.88 -19.96
C ALA A 29 -8.35 11.69 -19.08
N LYS A 30 -7.04 11.44 -18.95
CA LYS A 30 -6.48 10.28 -18.24
C LYS A 30 -5.76 10.71 -16.97
N VAL A 31 -5.81 9.85 -15.96
CA VAL A 31 -5.05 9.98 -14.72
C VAL A 31 -3.86 9.03 -14.80
N ASP A 32 -2.67 9.55 -14.54
CA ASP A 32 -1.46 8.74 -14.46
C ASP A 32 -1.30 8.19 -13.05
N LEU A 33 -1.21 6.87 -12.94
CA LEU A 33 -0.95 6.19 -11.67
C LEU A 33 0.48 5.71 -11.61
N THR A 34 1.15 6.06 -10.52
CA THR A 34 2.48 5.55 -10.16
C THR A 34 2.44 4.99 -8.74
N TYR A 35 3.53 4.37 -8.29
CA TYR A 35 3.56 3.68 -7.00
C TYR A 35 4.84 3.96 -6.22
N ARG A 36 4.70 4.03 -4.89
CA ARG A 36 5.79 4.19 -3.93
C ARG A 36 5.78 3.03 -2.94
N LYS A 37 6.94 2.51 -2.56
CA LYS A 37 7.06 1.45 -1.55
C LYS A 37 6.59 1.93 -0.17
N VAL A 38 6.02 1.03 0.62
CA VAL A 38 5.83 1.25 2.06
C VAL A 38 7.21 1.22 2.75
N HIS A 39 7.41 2.06 3.76
CA HIS A 39 8.58 1.96 4.63
C HIS A 39 8.31 0.91 5.70
N ASN A 40 9.05 -0.20 5.65
CA ASN A 40 8.90 -1.35 6.55
C ASN A 40 9.97 -1.36 7.66
N TYR A 41 10.44 -0.19 8.06
CA TYR A 41 11.47 -0.01 9.09
C TYR A 41 11.01 1.02 10.11
N THR A 42 11.54 0.91 11.33
CA THR A 42 11.32 1.86 12.41
C THR A 42 12.42 2.93 12.40
N LEU A 43 12.28 3.96 13.23
CA LEU A 43 13.33 4.98 13.38
C LEU A 43 14.59 4.41 14.04
N ASP A 44 14.42 3.49 15.00
CA ASP A 44 15.50 2.76 15.67
C ASP A 44 15.07 1.30 15.91
N GLU A 45 15.78 0.35 15.29
CA GLU A 45 15.49 -1.09 15.43
C GLU A 45 15.95 -1.67 16.78
N SER A 46 16.85 -0.99 17.48
CA SER A 46 17.32 -1.43 18.81
C SER A 46 16.27 -1.16 19.89
N GLU A 47 15.52 -0.07 19.75
CA GLU A 47 14.39 0.25 20.63
C GLU A 47 13.15 -0.57 20.25
N MET A 48 12.84 -0.68 18.95
CA MET A 48 11.65 -1.39 18.50
C MET A 48 11.83 -2.02 17.12
N LYS A 49 11.67 -3.34 17.05
CA LYS A 49 11.75 -4.11 15.80
C LYS A 49 10.50 -3.94 14.94
N PRO A 50 10.62 -3.77 13.61
CA PRO A 50 9.48 -3.70 12.72
C PRO A 50 8.53 -4.88 12.85
N ILE A 51 7.22 -4.60 12.84
CA ILE A 51 6.21 -5.65 12.87
C ILE A 51 5.92 -6.10 11.43
N PRO A 52 6.19 -7.38 11.08
CA PRO A 52 5.91 -7.86 9.74
C PRO A 52 4.39 -7.93 9.49
N PRO A 53 3.94 -7.81 8.22
CA PRO A 53 2.54 -7.96 7.88
C PRO A 53 1.99 -9.34 8.31
N LYS A 54 0.81 -9.31 8.91
CA LYS A 54 0.02 -10.51 9.26
C LYS A 54 -1.43 -10.32 8.80
N LYS A 55 -2.15 -11.43 8.60
CA LYS A 55 -3.60 -11.40 8.41
C LYS A 55 -4.28 -10.72 9.61
N ARG A 56 -5.15 -9.75 9.34
CA ARG A 56 -5.90 -8.99 10.36
C ARG A 56 -7.26 -9.66 10.58
N VAL A 57 -7.52 -10.11 11.81
CA VAL A 57 -8.78 -10.71 12.28
C VAL A 57 -9.19 -9.95 13.53
N TYR A 58 -10.49 -9.71 13.70
CA TYR A 58 -11.07 -8.98 14.84
C TYR A 58 -11.85 -9.91 15.75
#